data_AF-A0A937F0C9-F1
#
_entry.id   AF-A0A937F0C9-F1
#
_cell.length_a   1.000
_cell.length_b   1.000
_cell.length_c   1.000
_cell.angle_alpha   90.00
_cell.angle_beta   90.00
_cell.angle_gamma   90.00
#
_symmetry.space_group_name_H-M   'P 1'
#
loop_
_entity.id
_entity.type
_entity.pdbx_description
1 polymer ?
#
loop_
_entity_poly.entity_id
_entity_poly.type
_entity_poly.pdbx_seq_one_letter_code
_entity_poly.pdbx_strand_id
1 'polypeptide(L)'
;MPTAIERPIRQLIVERHEQGTTLNEIATTLRLSYWSVRRIWRQYRQHGQAGLETRYARCGHHGVRSERQIYRAAIWLKRRHPGWGAGLIRVILAQRYSPNRLPHERTLQRWFVQAGVQRSRLRHHRYRSGEQARAQSVHQVWQLDATSHMHLADGSDASWLSVTDEYSGALLDSIVFPPVPI
;
A
#
# COMPACT_ATOMS: atom_id res chain seq x y z
N MET A 1 -8.46 19.68 13.90
CA MET A 1 -7.13 19.67 14.56
C MET A 1 -6.52 21.04 14.33
N PRO A 2 -6.15 21.81 15.36
CA PRO A 2 -5.54 23.12 15.16
C PRO A 2 -4.20 22.95 14.40
N THR A 3 -4.07 23.65 13.28
CA THR A 3 -2.87 23.64 12.44
C THR A 3 -1.72 24.31 13.20
N ALA A 4 -0.52 23.72 13.13
CA ALA A 4 0.64 24.34 13.76
C ALA A 4 0.96 25.68 13.05
N ILE A 5 1.23 26.72 13.83
CA ILE A 5 1.65 28.03 13.29
C ILE A 5 2.89 27.83 12.41
N GLU A 6 2.85 28.34 11.18
CA GLU A 6 3.93 28.19 10.19
C GLU A 6 5.22 28.86 10.64
N ARG A 7 6.37 28.30 10.22
CA ARG A 7 7.70 28.81 10.58
C ARG A 7 7.90 30.31 10.28
N PRO A 8 7.46 30.86 9.13
CA PRO A 8 7.62 32.28 8.83
C PRO A 8 6.91 33.17 9.85
N ILE A 9 5.71 32.79 10.28
CA ILE A 9 4.95 33.53 11.30
C ILE A 9 5.68 33.50 12.65
N ARG A 10 6.32 32.38 12.99
CA ARG A 10 7.13 32.26 14.22
C ARG A 10 8.37 33.14 14.19
N GLN A 11 9.02 33.24 13.03
CA GLN A 11 10.18 34.14 12.83
C GLN A 11 9.75 35.60 12.93
N LEU A 12 8.63 35.98 12.31
CA LEU A 12 8.08 37.32 12.38
C LEU A 12 7.73 37.76 13.81
N ILE A 13 7.25 36.84 14.65
CA ILE A 13 7.02 37.09 16.09
C ILE A 13 8.32 37.48 16.80
N VAL A 14 9.41 36.74 16.53
CA VAL A 14 10.72 36.99 17.14
C VAL A 14 11.28 38.32 16.69
N GLU A 15 11.29 38.56 15.38
CA GLU A 15 11.82 39.79 14.78
C GLU A 15 11.12 41.04 15.33
N ARG A 16 9.79 41.06 15.35
CA ARG A 16 9.02 42.21 15.87
C ARG A 16 9.26 42.46 17.36
N HIS A 17 9.43 41.38 18.13
CA HIS A 17 9.71 41.51 19.56
C HIS A 17 11.14 42.01 19.82
N GLU A 18 12.13 41.57 19.02
CA GLU A 18 13.50 42.10 19.07
C GLU A 18 13.55 43.58 18.65
N GLN A 19 12.67 44.02 17.75
CA GLN A 19 12.46 45.42 17.38
C GLN A 19 11.72 46.26 18.45
N GLY A 20 11.36 45.66 19.59
CA GLY A 20 10.75 46.36 20.72
C GLY A 20 9.22 46.36 20.76
N THR A 21 8.55 45.66 19.84
CA THR A 21 7.08 45.51 19.87
C THR A 21 6.67 44.57 21.01
N THR A 22 5.62 44.90 21.75
CA THR A 22 5.17 44.05 22.86
C THR A 22 4.51 42.76 22.35
N LEU A 23 4.56 41.68 23.14
CA LEU A 23 3.92 40.41 22.78
C LEU A 23 2.38 40.54 22.61
N ASN A 24 1.75 41.49 23.30
CA ASN A 24 0.31 41.76 23.16
C ASN A 24 -0.01 42.41 21.81
N GLU A 25 0.76 43.42 21.40
CA GLU A 25 0.59 44.05 20.09
C GLU A 25 0.83 43.05 18.96
N ILE A 26 1.88 42.23 19.06
CA ILE A 26 2.17 41.17 18.09
C ILE A 26 1.01 40.18 17.98
N ALA A 27 0.44 39.76 19.11
CA ALA A 27 -0.71 38.85 19.15
C ALA A 27 -1.93 39.44 18.44
N THR A 28 -2.23 40.71 18.72
CA THR A 28 -3.34 41.44 18.09
C THR A 28 -3.12 41.60 16.58
N THR A 29 -1.93 42.05 16.16
CA THR A 29 -1.62 42.27 14.73
C THR A 29 -1.65 40.98 13.93
N LEU A 30 -1.13 39.88 14.49
CA LEU A 30 -1.10 38.58 13.81
C LEU A 30 -2.38 37.76 14.00
N ARG A 31 -3.37 38.28 14.74
CA ARG A 31 -4.61 37.57 15.11
C ARG A 31 -4.35 36.20 15.74
N LEU A 32 -3.32 36.13 16.58
CA LEU A 32 -2.91 34.94 17.34
C LEU A 32 -3.25 35.12 18.81
N SER A 33 -3.40 34.01 19.54
CA SER A 33 -3.53 34.11 21.00
C SER A 33 -2.21 34.55 21.63
N TYR A 34 -2.29 35.43 22.62
CA TYR A 34 -1.14 35.89 23.41
C TYR A 34 -0.28 34.72 23.93
N TRP A 35 -0.94 33.64 24.39
CA TRP A 35 -0.28 32.43 24.88
C TRP A 35 0.57 31.73 23.81
N SER A 36 0.15 31.75 22.55
CA SER A 36 0.92 31.17 21.44
C SER A 36 2.16 31.99 21.15
N VAL A 37 2.01 33.32 21.06
CA VAL A 37 3.11 34.27 20.87
C VAL A 37 4.13 34.17 22.00
N ARG A 38 3.67 34.17 23.27
CA ARG A 38 4.51 33.99 24.46
C ARG A 38 5.24 32.64 24.45
N ARG A 39 4.56 31.56 24.05
CA ARG A 39 5.17 30.21 23.96
C ARG A 39 6.28 30.18 22.91
N ILE A 40 6.04 30.74 21.73
CA ILE A 40 7.04 30.81 20.64
C ILE A 40 8.25 31.62 21.10
N TRP A 41 8.04 32.80 21.69
CA TRP A 41 9.12 33.62 22.25
C TRP A 41 9.94 32.86 23.30
N ARG A 42 9.27 32.15 24.22
CA ARG A 42 9.96 31.33 25.23
C ARG A 42 10.80 30.22 24.59
N GLN A 43 10.29 29.55 23.56
CA GLN A 43 11.03 28.50 22.85
C GLN A 43 12.25 29.06 22.11
N TYR A 44 12.12 30.24 21.52
CA TYR A 44 13.25 30.96 20.91
C TYR A 44 14.30 31.32 21.96
N ARG A 45 13.92 31.88 23.10
CA ARG A 45 14.87 32.20 24.18
C ARG A 45 15.63 30.97 24.72
N GLN A 46 15.01 29.79 24.69
CA GLN A 46 15.61 28.56 25.22
C GLN A 46 16.46 27.79 24.19
N HIS A 47 16.12 27.86 22.91
CA HIS A 47 16.69 27.00 21.87
C HIS A 47 17.12 27.76 20.60
N GLY A 48 17.09 29.09 20.62
CA GLY A 48 17.36 29.95 19.46
C GLY A 48 16.46 29.62 18.27
N GLN A 49 17.04 29.70 17.07
CA GLN A 49 16.35 29.41 15.81
C GLN A 49 15.78 27.97 15.75
N ALA A 50 16.45 26.99 16.38
CA ALA A 50 15.96 25.60 16.46
C ALA A 50 14.66 25.48 17.29
N GLY A 51 14.38 26.46 18.15
CA GLY A 51 13.12 26.55 18.90
C GLY A 51 11.90 26.89 18.02
N LEU A 52 12.13 27.48 16.85
CA LEU A 52 11.07 27.91 15.92
C LEU A 52 10.61 26.79 14.98
N GLU A 53 11.40 25.72 14.84
CA GLU A 53 11.05 24.59 13.97
C GLU A 53 9.78 23.87 14.46
N THR A 54 8.93 23.49 13.52
CA THR A 54 7.77 22.65 13.78
C THR A 54 8.23 21.24 14.13
N ARG A 55 8.15 20.88 15.41
CA ARG A 55 8.50 19.55 15.91
C ARG A 55 7.41 18.52 15.56
N TYR A 56 7.28 18.15 14.29
CA TYR A 56 6.45 17.02 13.86
C TYR A 56 7.10 15.66 14.15
N ALA A 57 8.35 15.62 14.61
CA ALA A 57 9.08 14.38 14.89
C ALA A 57 8.40 13.46 15.93
N ARG A 58 7.52 14.01 16.80
CA ARG A 58 6.67 13.24 17.73
C ARG A 58 5.26 12.98 17.21
N CYS A 59 4.84 13.62 16.12
CA CYS A 59 3.54 13.41 15.51
C CYS A 59 3.62 12.21 14.57
N GLY A 60 3.53 11.04 15.17
CA GLY A 60 3.55 9.76 14.51
C GLY A 60 3.71 8.70 15.59
N HIS A 61 2.92 7.63 15.51
CA HIS A 61 3.08 6.52 16.43
C HIS A 61 4.50 5.97 16.24
N HIS A 62 5.40 6.23 17.20
CA HIS A 62 6.74 5.66 17.18
C HIS A 62 6.61 4.14 17.12
N GLY A 63 7.41 3.54 16.24
CA GLY A 63 7.49 2.13 15.89
C GLY A 63 6.83 1.13 16.84
N VAL A 64 6.06 0.23 16.23
CA VAL A 64 5.99 -1.19 16.59
C VAL A 64 6.19 -1.52 18.08
N ARG A 65 5.11 -1.40 18.85
CA ARG A 65 5.03 -1.96 20.21
C ARG A 65 4.96 -3.50 20.25
N SER A 66 4.98 -4.19 19.10
CA SER A 66 5.11 -5.64 19.08
C SER A 66 6.60 -6.01 19.10
N GLU A 67 6.96 -6.84 20.06
CA GLU A 67 8.29 -7.40 20.31
C GLU A 67 9.19 -7.45 19.08
N ARG A 68 10.40 -6.85 19.18
CA ARG A 68 11.47 -6.91 18.15
C ARG A 68 11.67 -8.32 17.58
N GLN A 69 11.38 -9.34 18.38
CA GLN A 69 11.40 -10.76 18.00
C GLN A 69 10.38 -11.09 16.91
N ILE A 70 9.12 -10.67 17.06
CA ILE A 70 8.06 -10.89 16.07
C ILE A 70 8.37 -10.15 14.77
N TYR A 71 8.88 -8.91 14.86
CA TYR A 71 9.36 -8.18 13.68
C TYR A 71 10.44 -8.96 12.94
N ARG A 72 11.50 -9.38 13.64
CA ARG A 72 12.60 -10.15 13.04
C ARG A 72 12.11 -11.46 12.43
N ALA A 73 11.25 -12.20 13.13
CA ALA A 73 10.67 -13.44 12.63
C ALA A 73 9.83 -13.21 11.37
N ALA A 74 8.99 -12.17 11.35
CA ALA A 74 8.17 -11.81 10.19
C ALA A 74 9.03 -11.46 8.97
N ILE A 75 10.08 -10.63 9.15
CA ILE A 75 11.00 -10.27 8.06
C ILE A 75 11.77 -11.49 7.57
N TRP A 76 12.24 -12.35 8.49
CA TRP A 76 12.94 -13.59 8.13
C TRP A 76 12.05 -14.53 7.30
N LEU A 77 10.81 -14.76 7.72
CA LEU A 77 9.83 -15.56 6.98
C LEU A 77 9.57 -14.98 5.59
N LYS A 78 9.38 -13.65 5.50
CA LYS A 78 9.12 -12.99 4.21
C LYS A 78 10.32 -13.08 3.26
N ARG A 79 11.55 -12.98 3.77
CA ARG A 79 12.77 -13.16 2.96
C ARG A 79 12.92 -14.59 2.46
N ARG A 80 12.67 -15.58 3.33
CA ARG A 80 12.77 -17.00 2.96
C ARG A 80 11.65 -17.46 2.03
N HIS A 81 10.46 -16.85 2.15
CA HIS A 81 9.30 -17.16 1.33
C HIS A 81 8.70 -15.89 0.70
N PRO A 82 9.31 -15.33 -0.36
CA PRO A 82 8.87 -14.06 -0.95
C PRO A 82 7.43 -14.04 -1.46
N GLY A 83 6.90 -15.20 -1.87
CA GLY A 83 5.51 -15.35 -2.34
C GLY A 83 4.45 -15.30 -1.24
N TRP A 84 4.83 -15.45 0.04
CA TRP A 84 3.85 -15.48 1.12
C TRP A 84 3.29 -14.09 1.43
N GLY A 85 1.96 -14.03 1.54
CA GLY A 85 1.23 -12.85 1.98
C GLY A 85 1.39 -12.61 3.49
N ALA A 86 1.03 -11.40 3.92
CA ALA A 86 1.07 -11.04 5.34
C ALA A 86 0.11 -11.87 6.20
N GLY A 87 -1.07 -12.23 5.69
CA GLY A 87 -2.01 -13.13 6.36
C GLY A 87 -1.40 -14.50 6.66
N LEU A 88 -0.80 -15.16 5.67
CA LEU A 88 -0.15 -16.47 5.86
C LEU A 88 1.01 -16.38 6.85
N ILE A 89 1.88 -15.36 6.72
CA ILE A 89 2.98 -15.15 7.68
C ILE A 89 2.43 -14.94 9.10
N ARG A 90 1.30 -14.24 9.26
CA ARG A 90 0.65 -14.05 10.57
C ARG A 90 0.16 -15.38 11.16
N VAL A 91 -0.45 -16.26 10.35
CA VAL A 91 -0.89 -17.59 10.78
C VAL A 91 0.30 -18.43 11.27
N ILE A 92 1.42 -18.42 10.53
CA ILE A 92 2.63 -19.15 10.92
C ILE A 92 3.23 -18.59 12.21
N LEU A 93 3.25 -17.26 12.36
CA LEU A 93 3.70 -16.65 13.62
C LEU A 93 2.80 -17.01 14.80
N ALA A 94 1.49 -17.22 14.58
CA ALA A 94 0.55 -17.62 15.63
C ALA A 94 0.80 -19.03 16.17
N GLN A 95 1.56 -19.87 15.46
CA GLN A 95 2.00 -21.17 15.97
C GLN A 95 3.09 -21.04 17.05
N ARG A 96 3.82 -19.92 17.09
CA ARG A 96 4.96 -19.71 18.01
C ARG A 96 4.74 -18.59 19.01
N TYR A 97 3.88 -17.62 18.70
CA TYR A 97 3.60 -16.46 19.53
C TYR A 97 2.09 -16.37 19.83
N SER A 98 1.74 -15.86 21.01
CA SER A 98 0.35 -15.64 21.38
C SER A 98 -0.36 -14.70 20.38
N PRO A 99 -1.58 -15.02 19.90
CA PRO A 99 -2.33 -14.19 18.97
C PRO A 99 -2.51 -12.74 19.43
N ASN A 100 -2.62 -12.51 20.75
CA ASN A 100 -2.77 -11.18 21.35
C ASN A 100 -1.51 -10.30 21.22
N ARG A 101 -0.35 -10.91 20.98
CA ARG A 101 0.94 -10.22 20.77
C ARG A 101 1.23 -9.99 19.29
N LEU A 102 0.48 -10.65 18.40
CA LEU A 102 0.73 -10.53 16.98
C LEU A 102 0.19 -9.21 16.42
N PRO A 103 0.99 -8.51 15.61
CA PRO A 103 0.51 -7.35 14.89
C PRO A 103 -0.64 -7.74 13.95
N HIS A 104 -1.53 -6.77 13.70
CA HIS A 104 -2.49 -6.87 12.62
C HIS A 104 -1.77 -7.06 11.27
N GLU A 105 -2.43 -7.74 10.33
CA GLU A 105 -1.86 -8.02 9.00
C GLU A 105 -1.33 -6.74 8.31
N ARG A 106 -2.09 -5.65 8.38
CA ARG A 106 -1.72 -4.36 7.80
C ARG A 106 -0.44 -3.77 8.40
N THR A 107 -0.14 -4.10 9.65
CA THR A 107 1.13 -3.72 10.29
C THR A 107 2.30 -4.53 9.74
N LEU A 108 2.12 -5.85 9.52
CA LEU A 108 3.12 -6.68 8.84
C LEU A 108 3.42 -6.20 7.42
N GLN A 109 2.38 -5.84 6.65
CA GLN A 109 2.54 -5.27 5.31
C GLN A 109 3.40 -4.00 5.33
N ARG A 110 3.16 -3.09 6.28
CA ARG A 110 3.99 -1.88 6.45
C ARG A 110 5.43 -2.22 6.77
N TRP A 111 5.69 -3.21 7.63
CA TRP A 111 7.05 -3.65 7.93
C TRP A 111 7.76 -4.21 6.71
N PHE A 112 7.06 -4.99 5.88
CA PHE A 112 7.64 -5.56 4.67
C PHE A 112 8.04 -4.48 3.66
N VAL A 113 7.22 -3.43 3.53
CA VAL A 113 7.55 -2.27 2.71
C VAL A 113 8.74 -1.52 3.29
N GLN A 114 8.73 -1.20 4.59
CA GLN A 114 9.82 -0.50 5.26
C GLN A 114 11.16 -1.26 5.23
N ALA A 115 11.11 -2.60 5.31
CA ALA A 115 12.28 -3.46 5.26
C ALA A 115 12.74 -3.81 3.83
N GLY A 116 12.04 -3.32 2.80
CA GLY A 116 12.36 -3.59 1.39
C GLY A 116 12.18 -5.05 0.97
N VAL A 117 11.45 -5.86 1.74
CA VAL A 117 11.24 -7.30 1.47
C VAL A 117 9.90 -7.58 0.81
N GLN A 118 9.06 -6.55 0.64
CA GLN A 118 7.85 -6.68 -0.16
C GLN A 118 8.26 -6.77 -1.63
N ARG A 119 8.02 -7.93 -2.24
CA ARG A 119 8.19 -8.08 -3.68
C ARG A 119 7.21 -7.12 -4.33
N SER A 120 7.71 -6.13 -5.06
CA SER A 120 6.89 -5.45 -6.05
C SER A 120 6.27 -6.55 -6.90
N ARG A 121 4.96 -6.49 -7.17
CA ARG A 121 4.40 -7.31 -8.24
C ARG A 121 5.15 -6.85 -9.48
N LEU A 122 6.25 -7.54 -9.81
CA LEU A 122 6.78 -7.54 -11.16
C LEU A 122 5.53 -7.79 -11.97
N ARG A 123 5.11 -6.78 -12.75
CA ARG A 123 4.03 -6.92 -13.71
C ARG A 123 4.29 -8.28 -14.31
N HIS A 124 3.34 -9.21 -14.16
CA HIS A 124 3.47 -10.54 -14.75
C HIS A 124 4.13 -10.29 -16.07
N HIS A 125 5.30 -10.91 -16.30
CA HIS A 125 5.85 -10.94 -17.64
C HIS A 125 4.65 -11.39 -18.46
N ARG A 126 4.00 -10.45 -19.16
CA ARG A 126 3.06 -10.82 -20.19
C ARG A 126 3.95 -11.70 -21.00
N TYR A 127 3.62 -12.98 -21.07
CA TYR A 127 4.19 -13.83 -22.08
C TYR A 127 4.16 -12.94 -23.32
N ARG A 128 5.34 -12.51 -23.79
CA ARG A 128 5.42 -11.96 -25.13
C ARG A 128 5.13 -13.20 -25.94
N SER A 129 3.85 -13.50 -26.15
CA SER A 129 3.47 -14.19 -27.37
C SER A 129 4.17 -13.34 -28.42
N GLY A 130 5.09 -13.93 -29.18
CA GLY A 130 5.55 -13.24 -30.39
C GLY A 130 4.31 -12.71 -31.09
N GLU A 131 4.39 -11.54 -31.72
CA GLU A 131 3.30 -11.03 -32.54
C GLU A 131 2.94 -12.10 -33.56
N GLN A 132 1.98 -12.96 -33.22
CA GLN A 132 1.40 -13.91 -34.14
C GLN A 132 0.59 -13.01 -35.07
N ALA A 133 1.02 -12.97 -36.34
CA ALA A 133 0.30 -12.23 -37.35
C ALA A 133 -1.15 -12.75 -37.38
N ARG A 134 -2.12 -11.84 -37.30
CA ARG A 134 -3.53 -12.19 -37.43
C ARG A 134 -3.80 -12.84 -38.78
N ALA A 135 -4.77 -13.76 -38.83
CA ALA A 135 -5.29 -14.27 -40.09
C ALA A 135 -5.71 -13.13 -41.04
N GLN A 136 -5.42 -13.31 -42.33
CA GLN A 136 -5.73 -12.41 -43.44
C GLN A 136 -6.75 -12.99 -44.42
N SER A 137 -7.15 -14.25 -44.22
CA SER A 137 -8.15 -14.95 -45.05
C SER A 137 -8.91 -15.99 -44.24
N VAL A 138 -10.12 -16.32 -44.69
CA VAL A 138 -10.95 -17.38 -44.09
C VAL A 138 -10.20 -18.72 -44.18
N HIS A 139 -10.29 -19.52 -43.12
CA HIS A 139 -9.61 -20.81 -42.96
C HIS A 139 -8.08 -20.76 -42.85
N GLN A 140 -7.49 -19.57 -42.63
CA GLN A 140 -6.05 -19.45 -42.42
C GLN A 140 -5.61 -19.84 -41.00
N VAL A 141 -6.40 -19.49 -39.98
CA VAL A 141 -6.14 -19.80 -38.58
C VAL A 141 -7.45 -20.18 -37.90
N TRP A 142 -7.45 -21.33 -37.22
CA TRP A 142 -8.55 -21.74 -36.36
C TRP A 142 -8.13 -21.63 -34.90
N GLN A 143 -8.99 -20.98 -34.12
CA GLN A 143 -8.85 -20.87 -32.68
C GLN A 143 -9.65 -21.99 -32.03
N LEU A 144 -9.00 -22.75 -31.16
CA LEU A 144 -9.63 -23.76 -30.32
C LEU A 144 -9.71 -23.20 -28.90
N ASP A 145 -10.92 -23.09 -28.35
CA ASP A 145 -11.13 -22.65 -26.98
C ASP A 145 -11.89 -23.71 -26.19
N ALA A 146 -11.40 -24.04 -25.00
CA ALA A 146 -11.96 -25.07 -24.15
C ALA A 146 -12.39 -24.47 -22.82
N THR A 147 -13.67 -24.64 -22.50
CA THR A 147 -14.21 -24.30 -21.18
C THR A 147 -14.57 -25.58 -20.47
N SER A 148 -14.00 -25.79 -19.29
CA SER A 148 -14.23 -26.98 -18.47
C SER A 148 -15.04 -26.65 -17.22
N HIS A 149 -15.80 -27.62 -16.71
CA HIS A 149 -16.54 -27.53 -15.44
C HIS A 149 -17.51 -26.34 -15.36
N MET A 150 -18.35 -26.15 -16.38
CA MET A 150 -19.47 -25.23 -16.28
C MET A 150 -20.64 -25.87 -15.56
N HIS A 151 -21.07 -25.26 -14.46
CA HIS A 151 -22.27 -25.67 -13.73
C HIS A 151 -23.55 -25.32 -14.53
N LEU A 152 -24.37 -26.32 -14.80
CA LEU A 152 -25.67 -26.19 -15.46
C LEU A 152 -26.79 -26.00 -14.43
N ALA A 153 -27.93 -25.50 -14.88
CA ALA A 153 -29.09 -25.23 -14.03
C ALA A 153 -29.70 -26.49 -13.40
N ASP A 154 -29.49 -27.65 -14.01
CA ASP A 154 -29.92 -28.97 -13.51
C ASP A 154 -28.96 -29.57 -12.48
N GLY A 155 -27.87 -28.86 -12.13
CA GLY A 155 -26.87 -29.29 -11.16
C GLY A 155 -25.79 -30.21 -11.73
N SER A 156 -25.82 -30.51 -13.03
CA SER A 156 -24.75 -31.22 -13.71
C SER A 156 -23.62 -30.26 -14.16
N ASP A 157 -22.45 -30.84 -14.47
CA ASP A 157 -21.32 -30.12 -15.03
C ASP A 157 -21.15 -30.50 -16.50
N ALA A 158 -20.82 -29.51 -17.33
CA ALA A 158 -20.46 -29.73 -18.72
C ALA A 158 -19.14 -29.04 -19.06
N SER A 159 -18.42 -29.61 -20.03
CA SER A 159 -17.29 -28.97 -20.68
C SER A 159 -17.59 -28.84 -22.16
N TRP A 160 -17.05 -27.82 -22.81
CA TRP A 160 -17.14 -27.68 -24.26
C TRP A 160 -15.79 -27.34 -24.85
N LEU A 161 -15.67 -27.63 -26.14
CA LEU A 161 -14.58 -27.20 -27.00
C LEU A 161 -15.22 -26.54 -28.22
N SER A 162 -14.82 -25.32 -28.53
CA SER A 162 -15.25 -24.60 -29.73
C SER A 162 -14.09 -24.40 -30.69
N VAL A 163 -14.40 -24.43 -31.99
CA VAL A 163 -13.48 -24.10 -33.08
C VAL A 163 -14.03 -22.89 -33.81
N THR A 164 -13.27 -21.81 -33.82
CA THR A 164 -13.66 -20.54 -34.44
C THR A 164 -12.62 -20.15 -35.49
N ASP A 165 -13.07 -19.74 -36.67
CA ASP A 165 -12.20 -19.14 -37.67
C ASP A 165 -11.79 -17.72 -37.23
N GLU A 166 -10.49 -17.45 -37.11
CA GLU A 166 -9.99 -16.16 -36.59
C GLU A 166 -10.39 -14.98 -37.48
N TYR A 167 -10.38 -15.16 -38.81
CA TYR A 167 -10.60 -14.07 -39.76
C TYR A 167 -12.06 -13.67 -39.87
N SER A 168 -12.95 -14.66 -40.06
CA SER A 168 -14.39 -14.43 -40.21
C SER A 168 -15.13 -14.35 -38.88
N GLY A 169 -14.55 -14.86 -37.79
CA GLY A 169 -15.23 -15.03 -36.50
C GLY A 169 -16.32 -16.10 -36.51
N ALA A 170 -16.40 -16.91 -37.58
CA ALA A 170 -17.40 -17.96 -37.69
C ALA A 170 -17.08 -19.11 -36.72
N LEU A 171 -18.08 -19.54 -35.95
CA LEU A 171 -18.02 -20.81 -35.22
C LEU A 171 -18.09 -21.94 -36.24
N LEU A 172 -17.00 -22.68 -36.39
CA LEU A 172 -16.87 -23.78 -37.33
C LEU A 172 -17.40 -25.08 -36.74
N ASP A 173 -17.12 -25.32 -35.46
CA ASP A 173 -17.59 -26.51 -34.76
C ASP A 173 -17.64 -26.28 -33.25
N SER A 174 -18.45 -27.06 -32.55
CA SER A 174 -18.47 -27.10 -31.09
C SER A 174 -18.91 -28.48 -30.60
N ILE A 175 -18.17 -29.03 -29.66
CA ILE A 175 -18.52 -30.28 -28.99
C ILE A 175 -18.69 -30.06 -27.50
N VAL A 176 -19.75 -30.62 -26.94
CA VAL A 176 -20.03 -30.65 -25.49
C VAL A 176 -19.76 -32.06 -24.99
N PHE A 177 -19.05 -32.19 -23.88
CA PHE A 177 -18.65 -33.46 -23.30
C PHE A 177 -18.66 -33.39 -21.76
N PRO A 178 -18.79 -34.54 -21.07
CA PRO A 178 -18.72 -34.56 -19.61
C PRO A 178 -17.36 -34.06 -19.11
N PRO A 179 -17.28 -33.39 -17.95
CA PRO A 179 -16.02 -32.93 -17.39
C PRO A 179 -15.04 -34.08 -17.18
N VAL A 180 -13.78 -33.87 -17.57
CA VAL A 180 -12.71 -34.84 -17.35
C VAL A 180 -12.20 -34.65 -15.92
N PRO A 181 -12.16 -35.71 -15.08
CA PRO A 181 -11.58 -35.59 -13.74
C PRO A 181 -10.09 -35.23 -13.81
N ILE A 182 -9.69 -34.24 -13.02
CA ILE A 182 -8.31 -33.72 -12.90
C ILE A 182 -7.49 -34.60 -11.95
#